data_AF-A0A7K2Q8R7-F1
#
_entry.id   AF-A0A7K2Q8R7-F1
#
_cell.length_a   1.000
_cell.length_b   1.000
_cell.length_c   1.000
_cell.angle_alpha   90.00
_cell.angle_beta   90.00
_cell.angle_gamma   90.00
#
_symmetry.space_group_name_H-M   'P 1'
#
loop_
_entity.id
_entity.type
_entity.pdbx_description
1 polymer ?
#
loop_
_entity_poly.entity_id
_entity_poly.type
_entity_poly.pdbx_seq_one_letter_code
_entity_poly.pdbx_strand_id
1 'polypeptide(L)' 'GDEIVQEETFGPVVTVQPFADEAEALRLANDVRFGLAAGAWTSDHDRAVRATRTCTRASSSGEHPRQHRLRDAPRR' A
#
# COMPACT_ATOMS: atom_id res chain seq x y z
N GLY A 1 3.57 -4.84 15.80
CA GLY A 1 3.01 -5.09 14.46
C GLY A 1 3.86 -6.18 13.85
N ASP A 2 3.23 -7.19 13.26
CA ASP A 2 3.89 -8.42 12.81
C ASP A 2 4.86 -8.17 11.64
N GLU A 3 6.01 -8.85 11.66
CA GLU A 3 7.17 -8.61 10.78
C GLU A 3 6.89 -8.99 9.32
N ILE A 4 6.02 -9.98 9.11
CA ILE A 4 5.59 -10.45 7.78
C ILE A 4 4.79 -9.40 6.98
N VAL A 5 4.30 -8.35 7.64
CA VAL A 5 3.61 -7.23 6.99
C VAL A 5 4.62 -6.19 6.48
N GLN A 6 5.89 -6.25 6.92
CA GLN A 6 6.93 -5.28 6.59
C GLN A 6 7.90 -5.75 5.50
N GLU A 7 8.02 -7.05 5.23
CA GLU A 7 8.96 -7.60 4.25
C GLU A 7 8.27 -8.10 2.97
N GLU A 8 8.76 -7.61 1.83
CA GLU A 8 8.29 -7.95 0.48
C GLU A 8 8.60 -9.43 0.17
N THR A 9 7.65 -10.29 0.49
CA THR A 9 7.73 -11.74 0.23
C THR A 9 7.47 -11.97 -1.25
N PHE A 10 8.51 -12.05 -2.07
CA PHE A 10 8.44 -12.51 -3.48
C PHE A 10 8.11 -14.03 -3.57
N GLY A 11 7.04 -14.45 -2.88
CA GLY A 11 6.45 -15.79 -2.92
C GLY A 11 4.98 -15.72 -3.36
N PRO A 12 4.32 -16.85 -3.66
CA PRO A 12 2.95 -16.88 -4.19
C PRO A 12 1.91 -16.59 -3.09
N VAL A 13 1.99 -15.43 -2.45
CA VAL A 13 1.14 -15.04 -1.32
C VAL A 13 0.20 -13.92 -1.77
N VAL A 14 -1.09 -14.12 -1.57
CA VAL A 14 -2.14 -13.11 -1.78
C VAL A 14 -2.98 -13.03 -0.51
N THR A 15 -3.23 -11.81 -0.03
CA THR A 15 -4.13 -11.54 1.09
C THR A 15 -5.48 -11.05 0.57
N VAL A 16 -6.56 -11.46 1.23
CA VAL A 16 -7.93 -11.02 0.91
C VAL A 16 -8.53 -10.38 2.14
N GLN A 17 -9.07 -9.17 1.99
CA GLN A 17 -9.69 -8.43 3.07
C GLN A 17 -11.13 -8.07 2.70
N PRO A 18 -12.13 -8.46 3.51
CA PRO A 18 -13.49 -8.00 3.32
C PRO A 18 -13.60 -6.52 3.73
N PHE A 19 -14.58 -5.83 3.15
CA PHE A 19 -14.96 -4.47 3.49
C PHE A 19 -16.50 -4.37 3.43
N ALA A 20 -17.08 -3.45 4.19
CA ALA A 20 -18.51 -3.26 4.25
C ALA A 20 -19.02 -2.35 3.12
N ASP A 21 -18.23 -1.36 2.71
CA ASP A 21 -18.62 -0.37 1.73
C ASP A 21 -17.45 0.15 0.87
N GLU A 22 -17.78 0.95 -0.15
CA GLU A 22 -16.81 1.51 -1.09
C GLU A 22 -15.81 2.46 -0.44
N ALA A 23 -16.24 3.25 0.56
CA ALA A 23 -15.37 4.20 1.23
C ALA A 23 -14.32 3.47 2.08
N GLU A 24 -14.72 2.40 2.75
CA GLU A 24 -13.82 1.52 3.48
C GLU A 24 -12.84 0.83 2.52
N ALA A 25 -13.31 0.30 1.38
CA ALA A 25 -12.45 -0.31 0.38
C ALA A 25 -11.36 0.66 -0.12
N LEU A 26 -11.74 1.91 -0.43
CA LEU A 26 -10.80 2.94 -0.87
C LEU A 26 -9.83 3.36 0.24
N ARG A 27 -10.27 3.39 1.49
CA ARG A 27 -9.40 3.66 2.63
C ARG A 27 -8.35 2.55 2.80
N LEU A 28 -8.77 1.28 2.73
CA LEU A 28 -7.88 0.13 2.83
C LEU A 28 -6.87 0.11 1.66
N ALA A 29 -7.34 0.33 0.43
CA ALA A 29 -6.47 0.39 -0.75
C ALA A 29 -5.43 1.52 -0.67
N ASN A 30 -5.79 2.64 -0.04
CA ASN A 30 -4.90 3.77 0.18
C ASN A 30 -4.09 3.67 1.49
N ASP A 31 -4.17 2.59 2.27
CA ASP A 31 -3.40 2.44 3.51
C ASP A 31 -2.17 1.51 3.36
N VAL A 32 -1.56 1.52 2.17
CA VAL A 32 -0.41 0.66 1.84
C VAL A 32 0.89 1.46 1.73
N ARG A 33 1.94 1.09 2.49
CA ARG A 33 3.22 1.84 2.54
C ARG A 33 3.93 1.88 1.17
N PHE A 34 3.79 0.82 0.39
CA PHE A 34 4.32 0.72 -0.97
C PHE A 34 3.16 0.36 -1.89
N GLY A 35 2.88 1.19 -2.88
CA GLY A 35 1.82 0.95 -3.88
C GLY A 35 2.41 1.09 -5.28
N LEU A 36 2.57 -0.05 -5.96
CA LEU A 36 3.10 -0.12 -7.33
C LEU A 36 2.00 -0.12 -8.39
N ALA A 37 0.87 -0.77 -8.07
CA ALA A 37 -0.31 -0.84 -8.91
C ALA A 37 -1.55 -1.17 -8.07
N ALA A 38 -2.72 -0.74 -8.53
CA ALA A 38 -4.03 -1.13 -7.98
C ALA A 38 -5.03 -1.29 -9.13
N GLY A 39 -6.01 -2.16 -8.94
CA GLY A 39 -7.09 -2.39 -9.89
C GLY A 39 -8.43 -2.46 -9.17
N ALA A 40 -9.46 -1.90 -9.79
CA ALA A 40 -10.85 -2.03 -9.33
C ALA A 40 -11.59 -3.02 -10.22
N TRP A 41 -12.18 -4.06 -9.62
CA TRP A 41 -13.00 -5.04 -10.35
C TRP A 41 -14.46 -4.89 -9.92
N THR A 42 -15.31 -4.50 -10.87
CA THR A 42 -16.74 -4.32 -10.63
C THR A 42 -17.49 -4.38 -11.96
N SER A 43 -18.76 -4.78 -11.93
CA SER A 43 -19.66 -4.72 -13.08
C SER A 43 -20.22 -3.31 -13.34
N ASP A 44 -20.06 -2.38 -12.39
CA ASP A 44 -20.49 -0.98 -12.50
C ASP A 44 -19.35 -0.12 -13.05
N HIS A 45 -19.53 0.39 -14.27
CA HIS A 45 -18.52 1.18 -14.94
C HIS A 45 -18.22 2.51 -14.23
N ASP A 46 -19.25 3.21 -13.74
CA ASP A 46 -19.07 4.49 -13.05
C ASP A 46 -18.29 4.29 -11.76
N ARG A 47 -18.55 3.17 -11.07
CA ARG A 47 -17.80 2.77 -9.87
C ARG A 47 -16.33 2.48 -10.19
N ALA A 48 -16.04 1.79 -11.29
CA ALA A 48 -14.67 1.55 -11.72
C ALA A 48 -13.91 2.87 -12.00
N VAL A 49 -14.55 3.82 -12.68
CA VAL A 49 -13.97 5.14 -12.99
C VAL A 49 -13.73 5.97 -11.72
N ARG A 50 -14.70 6.01 -10.79
CA ARG A 50 -14.54 6.70 -9.50
C ARG A 50 -13.41 6.09 -8.67
N ALA A 51 -13.38 4.78 -8.53
CA ALA A 51 -12.35 4.08 -7.77
C ALA A 51 -10.94 4.36 -8.31
N THR A 52 -10.79 4.36 -9.64
CA THR A 52 -9.51 4.66 -10.31
C THR A 52 -9.05 6.10 -10.06
N ARG A 53 -9.98 7.06 -9.98
CA ARG A 53 -9.64 8.46 -9.66
C ARG A 53 -9.30 8.69 -8.19
N THR A 54 -9.90 7.93 -7.28
CA THR A 54 -9.76 8.13 -5.82
C THR A 54 -8.63 7.29 -5.21
N CYS A 55 -8.18 6.22 -5.87
CA CYS A 55 -7.01 5.45 -5.46
C CYS A 55 -5.72 6.15 -5.89
N THR A 56 -5.00 6.75 -4.94
CA THR A 56 -3.85 7.62 -5.22
C THR A 56 -2.51 7.00 -4.84
N ARG A 57 -2.48 6.07 -3.88
CA ARG A 57 -1.21 5.48 -3.39
C ARG A 57 -0.63 4.39 -4.27
N ALA A 58 -1.41 3.88 -5.22
CA ALA A 58 -0.99 2.80 -6.11
C ALA A 58 -0.01 3.21 -7.22
N SER A 59 0.17 4.51 -7.45
CA SER A 59 1.06 5.05 -8.49
C SER A 59 2.13 5.98 -7.95
N SER A 60 2.13 6.25 -6.64
CA SER A 60 3.19 6.99 -5.98
C SER A 60 4.34 6.04 -5.66
N SER A 61 5.35 6.00 -6.53
CA SER A 61 6.67 5.46 -6.20
C SER A 61 7.15 6.18 -4.94
N GLY A 62 7.14 5.50 -3.80
CA GLY A 62 7.48 6.12 -2.52
C GLY A 62 8.93 6.63 -2.52
N GLU A 63 9.12 7.94 -2.51
CA GLU A 63 10.40 8.54 -2.12
C GLU A 63 10.62 8.35 -0.61
N HIS A 64 11.84 7.94 -0.29
CA HIS A 64 12.29 7.45 1.01
C HIS A 64 12.68 8.60 1.97
N PRO A 65 12.06 8.79 3.16
CA PRO A 65 12.56 9.75 4.13
C PRO A 65 13.48 9.08 5.17
N ARG A 66 14.79 9.33 4.97
CA ARG A 66 15.91 9.41 5.94
C ARG A 66 16.54 8.12 6.46
N GLN A 67 17.58 7.71 5.74
CA GLN A 67 18.72 6.96 6.28
C GLN A 67 19.35 7.77 7.43
N HIS A 68 19.24 7.27 8.66
CA HIS A 68 19.92 7.83 9.82
C HIS A 68 21.43 7.71 9.60
N ARG A 69 22.08 8.86 9.50
CA ARG A 69 23.50 9.04 9.21
C ARG A 69 24.35 8.29 10.24
N LEU A 70 25.03 7.24 9.80
CA LEU A 70 26.06 6.52 10.54
C LEU A 70 27.27 7.46 10.76
N ARG A 71 27.29 8.22 11.86
CA ARG A 71 28.48 8.86 12.43
C ARG A 71 28.24 9.09 13.91
N ASP A 72 28.71 8.17 14.74
CA ASP A 72 29.71 8.43 15.79
C ASP A 72 29.77 7.26 16.78
N ALA A 73 30.91 6.57 16.78
CA ALA A 73 31.26 5.55 17.75
C ALA A 73 31.93 6.20 18.97
N PRO A 74 31.69 5.66 20.19
CA PRO A 74 32.72 5.61 21.21
C PRO A 74 33.00 4.15 21.57
N ARG A 75 34.23 3.69 21.33
CA ARG A 75 34.71 2.42 21.89
C ARG A 75 35.05 2.64 23.37
N ARG A 76 34.41 1.88 24.24
CA ARG A 76 34.98 1.44 25.52
C ARG A 76 34.93 -0.08 25.56
#